data_AF-N9M320-F1
#
_entry.id   AF-N9M320-F1
#
_cell.length_a   1.000
_cell.length_b   1.000
_cell.length_c   1.000
_cell.angle_alpha   90.00
_cell.angle_beta   90.00
_cell.angle_gamma   90.00
#
_symmetry.space_group_name_H-M   'P 1'
#
loop_
_entity.id
_entity.type
_entity.pdbx_description
1 polymer ?
#
loop_
_entity_poly.entity_id
_entity_poly.type
_entity_poly.pdbx_seq_one_letter_code
_entity_poly.pdbx_strand_id
1 'polypeptide(L)'
;MSSKPKTFKWLILAIVAFFIFVVLQVPAAWLISKFYKNNQVLHNVSGNIWQGSADWKKGQLRGSLNWQVRPLDLLLLRLGANVEVHSGNTKLAGVMAYGLTKTLVARNLEGQVAPETLKNLADWQWPTNAIQFKQLDFKYKKQNGFSDVSGQLNWTGGELIYTFAQRQERMSVPVLAGKLADESGKLLLDVRDSRDQKMLNIELDPDLMLNVQLTQRMLLNVPSYEGKAGLDTYVISTRQPLMGGLN
;
A
#
# COMPACT_ATOMS: atom_id res chain seq x y z
N MET A 1 59.38 0.78 -15.15
CA MET A 1 57.99 1.23 -14.88
C MET A 1 57.23 1.26 -16.21
N SER A 2 56.38 0.26 -16.49
CA SER A 2 55.63 0.19 -17.75
C SER A 2 54.44 1.15 -17.71
N SER A 3 54.49 2.22 -18.50
CA SER A 3 53.37 3.16 -18.65
C SER A 3 52.23 2.46 -19.37
N LYS A 4 51.21 2.00 -18.64
CA LYS A 4 49.97 1.44 -19.21
C LYS A 4 49.48 2.37 -20.33
N PRO A 5 49.28 1.87 -21.56
CA PRO A 5 48.97 2.73 -22.70
C PRO A 5 47.63 3.42 -22.46
N LYS A 6 47.55 4.72 -22.78
CA LYS A 6 46.34 5.55 -22.61
C LYS A 6 45.10 4.91 -23.26
N THR A 7 45.30 4.08 -24.29
CA THR A 7 44.27 3.29 -24.99
C THR A 7 43.50 2.34 -24.08
N PHE A 8 44.14 1.70 -23.09
CA PHE A 8 43.47 0.77 -22.19
C PHE A 8 42.47 1.48 -21.25
N LYS A 9 42.80 2.70 -20.82
CA LYS A 9 41.88 3.53 -20.01
C LYS A 9 40.67 3.96 -20.84
N TRP A 10 40.87 4.36 -22.10
CA TRP A 10 39.79 4.69 -23.02
C TRP A 10 38.91 3.49 -23.38
N LEU A 11 39.51 2.30 -23.52
CA LEU A 11 38.77 1.07 -23.74
C LEU A 11 37.88 0.73 -22.53
N ILE A 12 38.41 0.81 -21.31
CA ILE A 12 37.61 0.63 -20.09
C ILE A 12 36.48 1.65 -20.03
N LEU A 13 36.76 2.92 -20.30
CA LEU A 13 35.74 3.97 -20.32
C LEU A 13 34.64 3.66 -21.35
N ALA A 14 35.01 3.25 -22.56
CA ALA A 14 34.06 2.89 -23.61
C ALA A 14 33.19 1.69 -23.22
N ILE A 15 33.79 0.66 -22.60
CA ILE A 15 33.06 -0.52 -22.11
C ILE A 15 32.08 -0.12 -21.00
N VAL A 16 32.51 0.68 -20.02
CA VAL A 16 31.64 1.14 -18.92
C VAL A 16 30.50 1.99 -19.46
N ALA A 17 30.80 2.94 -20.37
CA ALA A 17 29.78 3.76 -21.02
C ALA A 17 28.79 2.91 -21.80
N PHE A 18 29.26 1.92 -22.56
CA PHE A 18 28.42 0.97 -23.29
C PHE A 18 27.45 0.25 -22.35
N PHE A 19 27.93 -0.32 -21.24
CA PHE A 19 27.05 -0.98 -20.27
C PHE A 19 26.03 -0.03 -19.65
N ILE A 20 26.42 1.21 -19.35
CA ILE A 20 25.48 2.24 -18.86
C ILE A 20 24.38 2.48 -19.90
N PHE A 21 24.72 2.68 -21.17
CA PHE A 21 23.72 2.88 -22.22
C PHE A 21 22.80 1.67 -22.41
N VAL A 22 23.35 0.46 -22.34
CA VAL A 22 22.54 -0.77 -22.39
C VAL A 22 21.51 -0.78 -21.25
N VAL A 23 21.93 -0.49 -20.01
CA VAL A 23 21.02 -0.47 -18.85
C VAL A 23 19.98 0.66 -18.96
N LEU A 24 20.36 1.82 -19.51
CA LEU A 24 19.45 2.94 -19.73
C LEU A 24 18.35 2.63 -20.75
N GLN A 25 18.61 1.74 -21.71
CA GLN A 25 17.71 1.44 -22.81
C GLN A 25 16.88 0.17 -22.63
N VAL A 26 17.02 -0.55 -21.50
CA VAL A 26 16.28 -1.81 -21.30
C VAL A 26 14.77 -1.57 -21.32
N PRO A 27 14.01 -2.17 -22.26
CA PRO A 27 12.57 -2.06 -22.29
C PRO A 27 11.93 -2.74 -21.07
N ALA A 28 10.92 -2.12 -20.48
CA ALA A 28 10.26 -2.67 -19.28
C ALA A 28 9.59 -4.03 -19.56
N ALA A 29 8.99 -4.17 -20.75
CA ALA A 29 8.32 -5.40 -21.19
C ALA A 29 9.28 -6.61 -21.21
N TRP A 30 10.56 -6.40 -21.54
CA TRP A 30 11.57 -7.46 -21.54
C TRP A 30 11.81 -8.01 -20.13
N LEU A 31 11.94 -7.12 -19.14
CA LEU A 31 12.17 -7.51 -17.75
C LEU A 31 10.94 -8.22 -17.16
N ILE A 32 9.74 -7.67 -17.37
CA ILE A 32 8.50 -8.24 -16.84
C ILE A 32 8.25 -9.65 -17.39
N SER A 33 8.49 -9.89 -18.69
CA SER A 33 8.32 -11.22 -19.29
C SER A 33 9.29 -12.29 -18.78
N LYS A 34 10.48 -11.89 -18.29
CA LYS A 34 11.48 -12.82 -17.72
C LYS A 34 11.13 -13.25 -16.30
N PHE A 35 10.65 -12.32 -15.48
CA PHE A 35 10.35 -12.58 -14.06
C PHE A 35 8.91 -13.08 -13.82
N TYR A 36 7.97 -12.77 -14.73
CA TYR A 36 6.58 -13.18 -14.63
C TYR A 36 6.17 -13.95 -15.90
N LYS A 37 6.50 -15.25 -15.94
CA LYS A 37 6.23 -16.13 -17.09
C LYS A 37 4.75 -16.46 -17.32
N ASN A 38 3.86 -16.11 -16.38
CA ASN A 38 2.41 -16.39 -16.47
C ASN A 38 1.58 -15.16 -16.12
N ASN A 39 2.00 -13.99 -16.62
CA ASN A 39 1.55 -12.68 -16.14
C ASN A 39 0.12 -12.35 -16.61
N GLN A 40 -0.88 -12.87 -15.93
CA GLN A 40 -2.28 -12.46 -16.10
C GLN A 40 -2.59 -11.12 -15.43
N VAL A 41 -1.61 -10.53 -14.71
CA VAL A 41 -1.84 -9.34 -13.89
C VAL A 41 -1.45 -8.07 -14.61
N LEU A 42 -0.33 -8.02 -15.36
CA LEU A 42 0.10 -6.82 -16.08
C LEU A 42 -0.03 -6.98 -17.59
N HIS A 43 -0.61 -5.97 -18.23
CA HIS A 43 -0.83 -5.86 -19.67
C HIS A 43 -0.35 -4.50 -20.17
N ASN A 44 -0.21 -4.35 -21.49
CA ASN A 44 0.12 -3.08 -22.15
C ASN A 44 1.33 -2.35 -21.54
N VAL A 45 2.36 -3.12 -21.14
CA VAL A 45 3.59 -2.55 -20.58
C VAL A 45 4.27 -1.69 -21.63
N SER A 46 4.47 -0.42 -21.31
CA SER A 46 5.11 0.57 -22.18
C SER A 46 6.27 1.28 -21.47
N GLY A 47 7.21 1.80 -22.25
CA GLY A 47 8.39 2.50 -21.74
C GLY A 47 9.57 1.59 -21.38
N ASN A 48 10.48 2.13 -20.56
CA ASN A 48 11.70 1.46 -20.14
C ASN A 48 11.69 1.20 -18.62
N ILE A 49 12.73 0.56 -18.11
CA ILE A 49 12.83 0.22 -16.69
C ILE A 49 12.88 1.45 -15.77
N TRP A 50 13.21 2.62 -16.31
CA TRP A 50 13.33 3.87 -15.55
C TRP A 50 12.02 4.64 -15.50
N GLN A 51 11.27 4.66 -16.59
CA GLN A 51 10.00 5.33 -16.70
C GLN A 51 9.10 4.55 -17.65
N GLY A 52 7.93 4.18 -17.15
CA GLY A 52 6.97 3.43 -17.93
C GLY A 52 5.61 3.36 -17.27
N SER A 53 4.71 2.67 -17.98
CA SER A 53 3.36 2.41 -17.53
C SER A 53 2.94 1.00 -17.88
N ALA A 54 1.98 0.48 -17.13
CA ALA A 54 1.37 -0.81 -17.39
C ALA A 54 -0.08 -0.77 -16.94
N ASP A 55 -0.95 -1.45 -17.67
CA ASP A 55 -2.28 -1.75 -17.19
C ASP A 55 -2.21 -2.97 -16.29
N TRP A 56 -2.99 -2.98 -15.22
CA TRP A 56 -3.09 -4.14 -14.34
C TRP A 56 -4.53 -4.64 -14.24
N LYS A 57 -4.70 -5.94 -14.08
CA LYS A 57 -5.99 -6.60 -13.88
C LYS A 57 -5.85 -7.75 -12.90
N LYS A 58 -6.67 -7.78 -11.86
CA LYS A 58 -6.75 -8.90 -10.92
C LYS A 58 -8.20 -9.11 -10.48
N GLY A 59 -8.80 -10.20 -10.95
CA GLY A 59 -10.24 -10.42 -10.77
C GLY A 59 -11.06 -9.30 -11.43
N GLN A 60 -11.89 -8.62 -10.64
CA GLN A 60 -12.70 -7.48 -11.08
C GLN A 60 -11.95 -6.14 -10.99
N LEU A 61 -10.83 -6.09 -10.26
CA LEU A 61 -10.01 -4.89 -10.16
C LEU A 61 -9.18 -4.73 -11.44
N ARG A 62 -9.17 -3.52 -11.97
CA ARG A 62 -8.36 -3.14 -13.13
C ARG A 62 -7.96 -1.69 -13.04
N GLY A 63 -6.82 -1.36 -13.61
CA GLY A 63 -6.26 -0.03 -13.48
C GLY A 63 -5.00 0.19 -14.27
N SER A 64 -4.35 1.32 -14.04
CA SER A 64 -3.04 1.64 -14.57
C SER A 64 -2.03 1.85 -13.44
N LEU A 65 -0.79 1.48 -13.73
CA LEU A 65 0.36 1.65 -12.88
C LEU A 65 1.38 2.45 -13.68
N ASN A 66 1.74 3.63 -13.18
CA ASN A 66 2.84 4.43 -13.70
C ASN A 66 4.00 4.36 -12.72
N TRP A 67 5.22 4.22 -13.23
CA TRP A 67 6.41 4.28 -12.39
C TRP A 67 7.47 5.20 -13.00
N GLN A 68 8.24 5.81 -12.10
CA GLN A 68 9.44 6.54 -12.42
C GLN A 68 10.52 6.22 -11.37
N VAL A 69 11.48 5.40 -11.74
CA VAL A 69 12.64 5.05 -10.91
C VAL A 69 13.41 6.31 -10.56
N ARG A 70 13.93 6.35 -9.33
CA ARG A 70 14.69 7.45 -8.74
C ARG A 70 16.17 7.04 -8.73
N PRO A 71 17.00 7.43 -9.71
CA PRO A 71 18.37 6.92 -9.83
C PRO A 71 19.25 7.25 -8.62
N LEU A 72 18.99 8.39 -7.96
CA LEU A 72 19.69 8.79 -6.74
C LEU A 72 19.49 7.81 -5.57
N ASP A 73 18.39 7.05 -5.57
CA ASP A 73 18.18 6.02 -4.54
C ASP A 73 19.18 4.85 -4.68
N LEU A 74 19.79 4.63 -5.85
CA LEU A 74 20.86 3.65 -6.03
C LEU A 74 22.11 4.00 -5.21
N LEU A 75 22.39 5.29 -5.00
CA LEU A 75 23.47 5.75 -4.12
C LEU A 75 23.22 5.37 -2.65
N LEU A 76 21.95 5.17 -2.29
CA LEU A 76 21.51 4.71 -0.98
C LEU A 76 21.33 3.19 -0.94
N LEU A 77 21.86 2.46 -1.94
CA LEU A 77 21.79 1.01 -2.06
C LEU A 77 20.33 0.48 -2.00
N ARG A 78 19.42 1.21 -2.63
CA ARG A 78 18.01 0.81 -2.75
C ARG A 78 17.47 1.13 -4.14
N LEU A 79 16.54 0.30 -4.61
CA LEU A 79 15.77 0.59 -5.82
C LEU A 79 14.51 1.33 -5.42
N GLY A 80 14.45 2.64 -5.71
CA GLY A 80 13.30 3.49 -5.41
C GLY A 80 12.60 3.98 -6.68
N ALA A 81 11.28 4.16 -6.62
CA ALA A 81 10.48 4.71 -7.70
C ALA A 81 9.33 5.57 -7.15
N ASN A 82 8.99 6.64 -7.86
CA ASN A 82 7.68 7.26 -7.75
C ASN A 82 6.68 6.33 -8.44
N VAL A 83 5.62 5.96 -7.75
CA VAL A 83 4.60 5.02 -8.21
C VAL A 83 3.26 5.71 -8.11
N GLU A 84 2.48 5.63 -9.18
CA GLU A 84 1.10 6.10 -9.23
C GLU A 84 0.20 4.96 -9.71
N VAL A 85 -0.81 4.63 -8.93
CA VAL A 85 -1.77 3.57 -9.20
C VAL A 85 -3.16 4.19 -9.33
N HIS A 86 -3.83 3.90 -10.43
CA HIS A 86 -5.21 4.29 -10.66
C HIS A 86 -6.06 3.05 -10.87
N SER A 87 -7.27 3.02 -10.31
CA SER A 87 -8.26 1.95 -10.51
C SER A 87 -9.66 2.51 -10.34
N GLY A 88 -10.32 2.85 -11.44
CA GLY A 88 -11.59 3.58 -11.40
C GLY A 88 -11.38 4.94 -10.72
N ASN A 89 -12.10 5.20 -9.62
CA ASN A 89 -11.97 6.42 -8.83
C ASN A 89 -10.90 6.33 -7.72
N THR A 90 -10.27 5.16 -7.54
CA THR A 90 -9.16 4.98 -6.61
C THR A 90 -7.87 5.50 -7.24
N LYS A 91 -7.18 6.36 -6.52
CA LYS A 91 -5.88 6.92 -6.92
C LYS A 91 -4.94 6.85 -5.74
N LEU A 92 -3.77 6.24 -5.92
CA LEU A 92 -2.71 6.17 -4.93
C LEU A 92 -1.42 6.65 -5.59
N ALA A 93 -0.66 7.52 -4.92
CA ALA A 93 0.61 8.01 -5.42
C ALA A 93 1.62 8.09 -4.28
N GLY A 94 2.90 7.82 -4.57
CA GLY A 94 3.97 8.07 -3.62
C GLY A 94 5.27 7.39 -4.00
N VAL A 95 6.20 7.25 -3.05
CA VAL A 95 7.53 6.69 -3.29
C VAL A 95 7.64 5.32 -2.67
N MET A 96 7.90 4.30 -3.50
CA MET A 96 8.18 2.94 -3.06
C MET A 96 9.65 2.63 -3.29
N ALA A 97 10.34 2.08 -2.30
CA ALA A 97 11.72 1.65 -2.44
C ALA A 97 12.00 0.33 -1.74
N TYR A 98 12.94 -0.43 -2.30
CA TYR A 98 13.41 -1.70 -1.75
C TYR A 98 14.94 -1.72 -1.65
N GLY A 99 15.45 -1.87 -0.43
CA GLY A 99 16.88 -1.85 -0.14
C GLY A 99 17.54 -3.22 -0.16
N LEU A 100 18.87 -3.27 -0.35
CA LEU A 100 19.67 -4.51 -0.26
C LEU A 100 19.50 -5.25 1.08
N THR A 101 19.20 -4.51 2.15
CA THR A 101 18.92 -5.05 3.49
C THR A 101 17.53 -5.71 3.63
N LYS A 102 16.81 -5.90 2.51
CA LYS A 102 15.42 -6.39 2.45
C LYS A 102 14.44 -5.48 3.20
N THR A 103 14.73 -4.19 3.23
CA THR A 103 13.86 -3.17 3.82
C THR A 103 12.97 -2.59 2.73
N LEU A 104 11.66 -2.73 2.90
CA LEU A 104 10.65 -2.03 2.11
C LEU A 104 10.45 -0.63 2.71
N VAL A 105 10.39 0.39 1.87
CA VAL A 105 10.19 1.78 2.28
C VAL A 105 9.07 2.35 1.43
N ALA A 106 8.03 2.84 2.09
CA ALA A 106 6.98 3.65 1.50
C ALA A 106 7.12 5.07 2.05
N ARG A 107 7.06 6.06 1.18
CA ARG A 107 7.14 7.47 1.59
C ARG A 107 6.17 8.34 0.81
N ASN A 108 5.64 9.33 1.52
CA ASN A 108 4.71 10.32 0.98
C ASN A 108 3.60 9.65 0.15
N LEU A 109 3.05 8.54 0.66
CA LEU A 109 1.89 7.91 0.03
C LEU A 109 0.67 8.78 0.29
N GLU A 110 0.00 9.17 -0.77
CA GLU A 110 -1.20 10.00 -0.74
C GLU A 110 -2.21 9.48 -1.74
N GLY A 111 -3.50 9.71 -1.44
CA GLY A 111 -4.53 9.32 -2.36
C GLY A 111 -5.87 9.06 -1.71
N GLN A 112 -6.70 8.34 -2.46
CA GLN A 112 -8.04 7.95 -2.06
C GLN A 112 -8.37 6.54 -2.53
N VAL A 113 -9.07 5.80 -1.69
CA VAL A 113 -9.67 4.50 -2.01
C VAL A 113 -11.16 4.69 -2.17
N ALA A 114 -11.64 4.49 -3.39
CA ALA A 114 -13.04 4.62 -3.73
C ALA A 114 -13.86 3.39 -3.28
N PRO A 115 -15.16 3.56 -3.02
CA PRO A 115 -16.02 2.48 -2.52
C PRO A 115 -16.08 1.27 -3.45
N GLU A 116 -15.96 1.48 -4.75
CA GLU A 116 -15.98 0.41 -5.76
C GLU A 116 -14.77 -0.52 -5.62
N THR A 117 -13.64 -0.01 -5.12
CA THR A 117 -12.48 -0.84 -4.80
C THR A 117 -12.76 -1.69 -3.55
N LEU A 118 -13.39 -1.12 -2.52
CA LEU A 118 -13.72 -1.82 -1.28
C LEU A 118 -14.72 -2.96 -1.48
N LYS A 119 -15.62 -2.86 -2.47
CA LYS A 119 -16.54 -3.96 -2.86
C LYS A 119 -15.83 -5.26 -3.26
N ASN A 120 -14.58 -5.18 -3.70
CA ASN A 120 -13.81 -6.38 -4.03
C ASN A 120 -13.24 -7.09 -2.79
N LEU A 121 -13.25 -6.45 -1.63
CA LEU A 121 -12.85 -7.04 -0.36
C LEU A 121 -14.03 -7.73 0.33
N ALA A 122 -15.20 -7.12 0.28
CA ALA A 122 -16.45 -7.70 0.77
C ALA A 122 -17.63 -7.18 -0.05
N ASP A 123 -18.58 -8.07 -0.35
CA ASP A 123 -19.82 -7.79 -1.07
C ASP A 123 -20.82 -7.03 -0.19
N TRP A 124 -20.41 -5.84 0.25
CA TRP A 124 -21.18 -4.92 1.08
C TRP A 124 -21.54 -3.67 0.28
N GLN A 125 -22.60 -2.97 0.69
CA GLN A 125 -22.87 -1.63 0.17
C GLN A 125 -22.09 -0.63 1.00
N TRP A 126 -20.87 -0.36 0.55
CA TRP A 126 -19.97 0.61 1.16
C TRP A 126 -20.51 2.05 1.04
N PRO A 127 -20.23 2.92 2.02
CA PRO A 127 -20.49 4.36 1.91
C PRO A 127 -19.91 4.96 0.63
N THR A 128 -20.61 5.93 0.02
CA THR A 128 -20.20 6.55 -1.25
C THR A 128 -18.94 7.41 -1.15
N ASN A 129 -18.54 7.77 0.06
CA ASN A 129 -17.37 8.59 0.29
C ASN A 129 -16.08 7.76 0.26
N ALA A 130 -15.10 8.22 -0.51
CA ALA A 130 -13.79 7.60 -0.56
C ALA A 130 -13.03 7.78 0.77
N ILE A 131 -12.22 6.78 1.11
CA ILE A 131 -11.26 6.88 2.21
C ILE A 131 -10.04 7.63 1.68
N GLN A 132 -9.69 8.75 2.29
CA GLN A 132 -8.53 9.56 1.91
C GLN A 132 -7.37 9.29 2.85
N PHE A 133 -6.15 9.31 2.34
CA PHE A 133 -4.96 9.24 3.17
C PHE A 133 -3.89 10.21 2.66
N LYS A 134 -3.10 10.73 3.59
CA LYS A 134 -2.05 11.72 3.33
C LYS A 134 -0.79 11.35 4.09
N GLN A 135 0.33 11.54 3.40
CA GLN A 135 1.68 11.41 3.94
C GLN A 135 1.86 10.10 4.72
N LEU A 136 1.44 8.96 4.13
CA LEU A 136 1.78 7.68 4.74
C LEU A 136 3.24 7.36 4.44
N ASP A 137 4.03 7.31 5.50
CA ASP A 137 5.42 6.93 5.50
C ASP A 137 5.55 5.71 6.41
N PHE A 138 6.28 4.71 5.94
CA PHE A 138 6.70 3.58 6.78
C PHE A 138 7.90 2.87 6.16
N LYS A 139 8.69 2.24 7.02
CA LYS A 139 9.68 1.24 6.65
C LYS A 139 9.26 -0.09 7.24
N TYR A 140 9.45 -1.16 6.48
CA TYR A 140 9.16 -2.51 6.92
C TYR A 140 10.36 -3.42 6.65
N LYS A 141 10.80 -4.15 7.67
CA LYS A 141 11.86 -5.14 7.59
C LYS A 141 11.44 -6.36 8.39
N LYS A 142 11.34 -7.52 7.74
CA LYS A 142 10.79 -8.76 8.33
C LYS A 142 11.33 -9.10 9.74
N GLN A 143 12.61 -8.83 10.02
CA GLN A 143 13.20 -9.11 11.34
C GLN A 143 12.78 -8.15 12.45
N ASN A 144 12.48 -6.89 12.10
CA ASN A 144 12.26 -5.80 13.06
C ASN A 144 10.84 -5.24 13.00
N GLY A 145 10.04 -5.65 12.01
CA GLY A 145 8.70 -5.12 11.77
C GLY A 145 8.72 -3.74 11.10
N PHE A 146 7.76 -2.91 11.51
CA PHE A 146 7.56 -1.55 11.03
C PHE A 146 8.45 -0.55 11.79
N SER A 147 8.79 0.56 11.13
CA SER A 147 9.53 1.68 11.71
C SER A 147 9.30 2.93 10.86
N ASP A 148 9.61 4.11 11.39
CA ASP A 148 9.38 5.40 10.73
C ASP A 148 7.94 5.53 10.19
N VAL A 149 6.97 5.11 11.00
CA VAL A 149 5.56 5.11 10.65
C VAL A 149 4.95 6.47 10.97
N SER A 150 4.40 7.13 9.97
CA SER A 150 3.58 8.32 10.13
C SER A 150 2.52 8.39 9.04
N GLY A 151 1.45 9.11 9.31
CA GLY A 151 0.44 9.41 8.29
C GLY A 151 -0.94 9.60 8.87
N GLN A 152 -1.84 10.07 8.01
CA GLN A 152 -3.21 10.38 8.37
C GLN A 152 -4.17 9.75 7.37
N LEU A 153 -5.31 9.28 7.89
CA LEU A 153 -6.43 8.77 7.12
C LEU A 153 -7.67 9.54 7.51
N ASN A 154 -8.52 9.90 6.56
CA ASN A 154 -9.80 10.53 6.81
C ASN A 154 -10.89 9.82 6.00
N TRP A 155 -12.02 9.57 6.64
CA TRP A 155 -13.20 9.02 5.98
C TRP A 155 -14.43 9.76 6.50
N THR A 156 -15.20 10.36 5.61
CA THR A 156 -16.40 11.13 6.00
C THR A 156 -17.57 10.24 6.41
N GLY A 157 -17.42 8.91 6.33
CA GLY A 157 -18.42 7.95 6.76
C GLY A 157 -19.61 7.87 5.82
N GLY A 158 -20.75 7.45 6.37
CA GLY A 158 -22.01 7.23 5.66
C GLY A 158 -22.61 5.86 5.96
N GLU A 159 -23.69 5.53 5.26
CA GLU A 159 -24.41 4.28 5.46
C GLU A 159 -23.64 3.08 4.88
N LEU A 160 -23.31 2.13 5.75
CA LEU A 160 -22.73 0.84 5.39
C LEU A 160 -23.80 -0.24 5.57
N ILE A 161 -24.12 -0.98 4.50
CA ILE A 161 -25.01 -2.14 4.57
C ILE A 161 -24.18 -3.39 4.35
N TYR A 162 -24.20 -4.29 5.32
CA TYR A 162 -23.41 -5.51 5.32
C TYR A 162 -24.26 -6.71 5.71
N THR A 163 -23.82 -7.91 5.34
CA THR A 163 -24.51 -9.15 5.72
C THR A 163 -23.80 -9.79 6.89
N PHE A 164 -24.51 -10.04 7.98
CA PHE A 164 -24.01 -10.74 9.16
C PHE A 164 -25.04 -11.78 9.61
N ALA A 165 -24.60 -13.02 9.85
CA ALA A 165 -25.47 -14.14 10.24
C ALA A 165 -26.73 -14.29 9.35
N GLN A 166 -26.55 -14.16 8.03
CA GLN A 166 -27.61 -14.20 7.01
C GLN A 166 -28.67 -13.07 7.08
N ARG A 167 -28.43 -12.04 7.90
CA ARG A 167 -29.26 -10.84 7.97
C ARG A 167 -28.51 -9.66 7.37
N GLN A 168 -29.24 -8.80 6.67
CA GLN A 168 -28.71 -7.50 6.29
C GLN A 168 -28.78 -6.58 7.51
N GLU A 169 -27.62 -6.08 7.88
CA GLU A 169 -27.45 -5.09 8.92
C GLU A 169 -27.02 -3.77 8.29
N ARG A 170 -27.28 -2.69 9.02
CA ARG A 170 -26.90 -1.33 8.61
C ARG A 170 -26.12 -0.69 9.73
N MET A 171 -25.02 -0.04 9.38
CA MET A 171 -24.22 0.78 10.26
C MET A 171 -24.16 2.21 9.71
N SER A 172 -24.46 3.19 10.56
CA SER A 172 -24.22 4.59 10.21
C SER A 172 -22.78 4.95 10.59
N VAL A 173 -21.84 4.80 9.65
CA VAL A 173 -20.42 5.03 9.92
C VAL A 173 -20.22 6.54 10.16
N PRO A 174 -19.71 6.97 11.33
CA PRO A 174 -19.46 8.39 11.59
C PRO A 174 -18.27 8.90 10.76
N VAL A 175 -18.01 10.20 10.85
CA VAL A 175 -16.74 10.74 10.33
C VAL A 175 -15.60 10.16 11.15
N LEU A 176 -14.64 9.52 10.48
CA LEU A 176 -13.49 8.86 11.07
C LEU A 176 -12.19 9.54 10.63
N ALA A 177 -11.30 9.76 11.59
CA ALA A 177 -9.94 10.20 11.38
C ALA A 177 -8.98 9.17 12.00
N GLY A 178 -8.03 8.70 11.20
CA GLY A 178 -7.02 7.73 11.58
C GLY A 178 -5.62 8.35 11.62
N LYS A 179 -4.81 7.96 12.59
CA LYS A 179 -3.38 8.28 12.65
C LYS A 179 -2.56 7.01 12.67
N LEU A 180 -1.54 6.96 11.82
CA LEU A 180 -0.60 5.86 11.81
C LEU A 180 0.52 6.12 12.82
N ALA A 181 0.91 5.08 13.54
CA ALA A 181 2.03 5.09 14.47
C ALA A 181 2.76 3.74 14.43
N ASP A 182 4.01 3.75 14.87
CA ASP A 182 4.77 2.55 15.17
C ASP A 182 4.65 2.26 16.67
N GLU A 183 4.24 1.05 17.01
CA GLU A 183 4.25 0.55 18.38
C GLU A 183 5.00 -0.76 18.46
N SER A 184 6.27 -0.69 18.89
CA SER A 184 7.15 -1.86 19.08
C SER A 184 7.30 -2.73 17.82
N GLY A 185 7.47 -2.11 16.65
CA GLY A 185 7.65 -2.82 15.38
C GLY A 185 6.32 -3.20 14.71
N LYS A 186 5.20 -2.69 15.21
CA LYS A 186 3.87 -2.90 14.64
C LYS A 186 3.35 -1.60 14.06
N LEU A 187 2.69 -1.67 12.90
CA LEU A 187 1.97 -0.52 12.35
C LEU A 187 0.60 -0.47 13.01
N LEU A 188 0.38 0.58 13.81
CA LEU A 188 -0.89 0.89 14.45
C LEU A 188 -1.62 1.98 13.63
N LEU A 189 -2.91 1.81 13.43
CA LEU A 189 -3.82 2.82 12.93
C LEU A 189 -4.91 3.03 13.99
N ASP A 190 -4.73 4.06 14.81
CA ASP A 190 -5.71 4.50 15.80
C ASP A 190 -6.75 5.38 15.10
N VAL A 191 -8.01 4.94 15.12
CA VAL A 191 -9.11 5.59 14.40
C VAL A 191 -10.16 6.09 15.37
N ARG A 192 -10.48 7.38 15.22
CA ARG A 192 -11.32 8.15 16.12
C ARG A 192 -12.39 8.91 15.37
N ASP A 193 -13.44 9.32 16.07
CA ASP A 193 -14.46 10.20 15.50
C ASP A 193 -14.05 11.69 15.55
N SER A 194 -14.94 12.56 15.07
CA SER A 194 -14.76 14.01 15.11
C SER A 194 -14.64 14.62 16.52
N ARG A 195 -14.97 13.86 17.56
CA ARG A 195 -14.86 14.26 18.97
C ARG A 195 -13.65 13.62 19.66
N ASP A 196 -12.70 13.10 18.87
CA ASP A 196 -11.50 12.40 19.35
C ASP A 196 -11.81 11.13 20.17
N GLN A 197 -12.96 10.52 19.92
CA GLN A 197 -13.40 9.32 20.63
C GLN A 197 -12.96 8.07 19.88
N LYS A 198 -12.40 7.10 20.60
CA LYS A 198 -11.88 5.87 20.02
C LYS A 198 -12.99 5.04 19.39
N MET A 199 -12.83 4.68 18.11
CA MET A 199 -13.83 3.92 17.35
C MET A 199 -13.31 2.54 16.97
N LEU A 200 -12.14 2.49 16.36
CA LEU A 200 -11.53 1.23 15.96
C LEU A 200 -10.01 1.34 16.01
N ASN A 201 -9.37 0.19 16.09
CA ASN A 201 -7.93 0.07 16.03
C ASN A 201 -7.56 -1.00 15.02
N ILE A 202 -6.64 -0.68 14.12
CA ILE A 202 -6.09 -1.63 13.17
C ILE A 202 -4.61 -1.74 13.45
N GLU A 203 -4.13 -2.96 13.64
CA GLU A 203 -2.73 -3.25 13.89
C GLU A 203 -2.23 -4.23 12.83
N LEU A 204 -1.04 -4.00 12.31
CA LEU A 204 -0.31 -4.92 11.45
C LEU A 204 1.01 -5.29 12.10
N ASP A 205 1.17 -6.57 12.39
CA ASP A 205 2.35 -7.10 13.06
C ASP A 205 3.52 -7.40 12.09
N PRO A 206 4.72 -7.74 12.61
CA PRO A 206 5.87 -8.08 11.77
C PRO A 206 5.68 -9.29 10.85
N ASP A 207 4.72 -10.16 11.13
CA ASP A 207 4.38 -11.32 10.29
C ASP A 207 3.28 -11.00 9.27
N LEU A 208 2.89 -9.72 9.16
CA LEU A 208 1.83 -9.21 8.30
C LEU A 208 0.44 -9.78 8.64
N MET A 209 0.19 -10.06 9.91
CA MET A 209 -1.14 -10.36 10.42
C MET A 209 -1.88 -9.06 10.75
N LEU A 210 -3.02 -8.87 10.10
CA LEU A 210 -3.95 -7.78 10.32
C LEU A 210 -4.85 -8.10 11.50
N ASN A 211 -4.71 -7.33 12.57
CA ASN A 211 -5.60 -7.31 13.72
C ASN A 211 -6.56 -6.12 13.57
N VAL A 212 -7.87 -6.37 13.56
CA VAL A 212 -8.90 -5.31 13.54
C VAL A 212 -9.72 -5.44 14.79
N GLN A 213 -9.81 -4.34 15.56
CA GLN A 213 -10.53 -4.27 16.81
C GLN A 213 -11.55 -3.14 16.75
N LEU A 214 -12.82 -3.46 17.01
CA LEU A 214 -13.92 -2.50 17.04
C LEU A 214 -14.35 -2.26 18.48
N THR A 215 -14.49 -0.99 18.84
CA THR A 215 -15.01 -0.61 20.16
C THR A 215 -16.52 -0.79 20.26
N GLN A 216 -17.02 -0.92 21.48
CA GLN A 216 -18.43 -0.82 21.82
C GLN A 216 -19.06 0.44 21.20
N ARG A 217 -18.37 1.58 21.31
CA ARG A 217 -18.81 2.87 20.75
C ARG A 217 -19.04 2.82 19.24
N MET A 218 -18.16 2.16 18.49
CA MET A 218 -18.34 1.99 17.04
C MET A 218 -19.58 1.13 16.73
N LEU A 219 -19.79 0.05 17.48
CA LEU A 219 -20.93 -0.86 17.26
C LEU A 219 -22.27 -0.25 17.64
N LEU A 220 -22.32 0.72 18.54
CA LEU A 220 -23.56 1.46 18.84
C LEU A 220 -24.11 2.26 17.64
N ASN A 221 -23.35 2.37 16.55
CA ASN A 221 -23.83 2.91 15.27
C ASN A 221 -24.58 1.86 14.42
N VAL A 222 -24.75 0.63 14.92
CA VAL A 222 -25.59 -0.41 14.34
C VAL A 222 -26.90 -0.44 15.13
N PRO A 223 -28.07 -0.15 14.53
CA PRO A 223 -29.33 -0.05 15.26
C PRO A 223 -29.75 -1.32 16.01
N SER A 224 -29.34 -2.49 15.54
CA SER A 224 -29.64 -3.79 16.15
C SER A 224 -28.69 -4.18 17.30
N TYR A 225 -27.65 -3.40 17.57
CA TYR A 225 -26.64 -3.72 18.57
C TYR A 225 -26.98 -3.12 19.95
N GLU A 226 -27.17 -4.00 20.94
CA GLU A 226 -27.54 -3.63 22.32
C GLU A 226 -26.45 -3.93 23.36
N GLY A 227 -25.16 -3.86 22.98
CA GLY A 227 -24.05 -4.15 23.90
C GLY A 227 -24.08 -3.23 25.14
N LYS A 228 -23.48 -3.69 26.25
CA LYS A 228 -23.43 -2.94 27.53
C LYS A 228 -22.01 -2.75 28.09
N ALA A 229 -20.98 -3.03 27.30
CA ALA A 229 -19.61 -2.81 27.75
C ALA A 229 -19.29 -1.30 27.85
N GLY A 230 -18.14 -0.96 28.46
CA GLY A 230 -17.64 0.40 28.42
C GLY A 230 -17.42 0.87 26.97
N LEU A 231 -17.66 2.16 26.69
CA LEU A 231 -17.66 2.68 25.32
C LEU A 231 -16.35 2.41 24.56
N ASP A 232 -15.20 2.51 25.22
CA ASP A 232 -13.89 2.31 24.58
C ASP A 232 -13.39 0.86 24.66
N THR A 233 -14.20 -0.05 25.21
CA THR A 233 -13.88 -1.48 25.28
C THR A 233 -13.98 -2.09 23.89
N TYR A 234 -12.95 -2.84 23.49
CA TYR A 234 -13.03 -3.66 22.28
C TYR A 234 -13.96 -4.85 22.49
N VAL A 235 -14.97 -4.95 21.63
CA VAL A 235 -16.02 -5.97 21.70
C VAL A 235 -15.97 -6.96 20.54
N ILE A 236 -15.35 -6.55 19.42
CA ILE A 236 -15.04 -7.42 18.29
C ILE A 236 -13.54 -7.30 18.02
N SER A 237 -12.89 -8.44 17.86
CA SER A 237 -11.49 -8.54 17.42
C SER A 237 -11.37 -9.65 16.39
N THR A 238 -10.75 -9.35 15.25
CA THR A 238 -10.41 -10.34 14.22
C THR A 238 -8.93 -10.26 13.90
N ARG A 239 -8.33 -11.40 13.58
CA ARG A 239 -6.94 -11.53 13.16
C ARG A 239 -6.88 -12.36 11.90
N GLN A 240 -6.34 -11.79 10.83
CA GLN A 240 -6.21 -12.47 9.54
C GLN A 240 -4.91 -12.06 8.84
N PRO A 241 -4.25 -12.95 8.09
CA PRO A 241 -3.09 -12.55 7.30
C PRO A 241 -3.49 -11.54 6.21
N LEU A 242 -2.72 -10.46 6.02
CA LEU A 242 -2.96 -9.49 4.92
C LEU A 242 -2.86 -10.13 3.53
N MET A 243 -2.15 -11.26 3.43
CA MET A 243 -2.04 -12.08 2.23
C MET A 243 -2.75 -13.45 2.35
N GLY A 244 -3.77 -13.55 3.23
CA GLY A 244 -4.60 -14.74 3.35
C GLY A 244 -5.55 -14.92 2.19
N GLY A 245 -5.28 -15.87 1.30
CA GLY A 245 -6.25 -16.34 0.29
C GLY A 245 -5.85 -16.15 -1.18
N LEU A 246 -4.55 -16.02 -1.50
CA LEU A 246 -4.06 -16.24 -2.87
C LEU A 246 -3.40 -17.62 -2.95
N ASN A 247 -4.24 -18.67 -2.90
CA ASN A 247 -3.91 -19.96 -3.50
C ASN A 247 -4.60 -20.04 -4.86
#